data_AF-A0A820JR45-F1
#
_entry.id   AF-A0A820JR45-F1
#
_cell.length_a   1.000
_cell.length_b   1.000
_cell.length_c   1.000
_cell.angle_alpha   90.00
_cell.angle_beta   90.00
_cell.angle_gamma   90.00
#
_symmetry.space_group_name_H-M   'P 1'
#
loop_
_entity.id
_entity.type
_entity.pdbx_description
1 polymer ?
#
loop_
_entity_poly.entity_id
_entity_poly.type
_entity_poly.pdbx_seq_one_letter_code
_entity_poly.pdbx_strand_id
1 'polypeptide(L)'
;YASTLEPWSLYLTGTHGKAPSPLWDPLTFITTEAHKRNIEVHAWLNPYRARMSDATYTLAPNHMAKRFPKYAYTYNKYIWMDPGAIEVQQFICNVTEDIVSRYAVDSIHMDDYFYPYSDGTEFPDAKTYKAYQQTGGKLNKSDWRRSNDNNLIQMIYTRI
;
A
#
# COMPACT_ATOMS: atom_id res chain seq x y z
N TYR A 1 -7.82 7.07 -8.56
CA TYR A 1 -8.72 6.25 -9.36
C TYR A 1 -9.94 5.92 -8.53
N ALA A 2 -11.06 5.54 -9.14
CA ALA A 2 -12.22 5.10 -8.37
C ALA A 2 -11.96 3.71 -7.79
N SER A 3 -12.11 3.54 -6.46
CA SER A 3 -11.93 2.25 -5.79
C SER A 3 -12.98 2.05 -4.70
N THR A 4 -13.38 0.80 -4.50
CA THR A 4 -14.17 0.36 -3.34
C THR A 4 -13.27 -0.10 -2.19
N LEU A 5 -11.99 -0.36 -2.46
CA LEU A 5 -10.99 -0.80 -1.49
C LEU A 5 -10.29 0.39 -0.82
N GLU A 6 -9.89 1.38 -1.61
CA GLU A 6 -9.12 2.54 -1.15
C GLU A 6 -9.90 3.86 -1.21
N PRO A 7 -9.62 4.82 -0.31
CA PRO A 7 -10.17 6.16 -0.42
C PRO A 7 -9.56 6.95 -1.58
N TRP A 8 -10.32 7.94 -2.06
CA TRP A 8 -9.78 8.95 -2.97
C TRP A 8 -8.62 9.71 -2.35
N SER A 9 -7.53 9.84 -3.10
CA SER A 9 -6.35 10.59 -2.67
C SER A 9 -6.69 12.05 -2.38
N LEU A 10 -6.19 12.58 -1.26
CA LEU A 10 -6.34 13.99 -0.92
C LEU A 10 -5.72 14.93 -1.96
N TYR A 11 -4.73 14.46 -2.74
CA TYR A 11 -4.03 15.32 -3.70
C TYR A 11 -4.91 15.73 -4.88
N LEU A 12 -6.08 15.12 -5.07
CA LEU A 12 -7.05 15.51 -6.09
C LEU A 12 -7.98 16.63 -5.62
N THR A 13 -8.35 16.68 -4.34
CA THR A 13 -9.45 17.53 -3.85
C THR A 13 -9.14 18.30 -2.57
N GLY A 14 -7.96 18.11 -1.99
CA GLY A 14 -7.58 18.59 -0.66
C GLY A 14 -8.21 17.82 0.51
N THR A 15 -9.12 16.87 0.26
CA THR A 15 -9.81 16.10 1.30
C THR A 15 -9.68 14.60 1.05
N HIS A 16 -9.08 13.89 2.00
CA HIS A 16 -8.89 12.45 1.89
C HIS A 16 -10.24 11.70 1.88
N GLY A 17 -10.44 10.81 0.92
CA GLY A 17 -11.68 10.07 0.71
C GLY A 17 -12.75 10.82 -0.12
N LYS A 18 -12.52 12.09 -0.47
CA LYS A 18 -13.49 12.87 -1.27
C LYS A 18 -13.23 12.68 -2.76
N ALA A 19 -14.23 12.16 -3.47
CA ALA A 19 -14.23 12.05 -4.93
C ALA A 19 -14.17 13.43 -5.60
N PRO A 20 -13.57 13.56 -6.79
CA PRO A 20 -13.64 14.78 -7.59
C PRO A 20 -15.09 15.09 -8.00
N SER A 21 -15.38 16.38 -8.23
CA SER A 21 -16.69 16.86 -8.70
C SER A 21 -16.49 17.89 -9.83
N PRO A 22 -17.03 17.67 -11.04
CA PRO A 22 -17.77 16.49 -11.47
C PRO A 22 -16.95 15.20 -11.37
N LEU A 23 -17.62 14.04 -11.24
CA LEU A 23 -16.94 12.76 -11.11
C LEU A 23 -16.11 12.48 -12.36
N TRP A 24 -14.82 12.22 -12.14
CA TRP A 24 -13.86 11.90 -13.17
C TRP A 24 -12.85 10.90 -12.61
N ASP A 25 -12.62 9.79 -13.33
CA ASP A 25 -11.60 8.82 -12.95
C ASP A 25 -10.26 9.16 -13.64
N PRO A 26 -9.25 9.64 -12.88
CA PRO A 26 -7.99 10.05 -13.47
C PRO A 26 -7.21 8.89 -14.08
N LEU A 27 -7.32 7.65 -13.57
CA LEU A 27 -6.53 6.54 -14.10
C LEU A 27 -7.07 6.05 -15.46
N THR A 28 -8.39 6.06 -15.65
CA THR A 28 -9.00 5.82 -16.97
C THR A 28 -8.54 6.86 -17.98
N PHE A 29 -8.50 8.14 -17.58
CA PHE A 29 -8.04 9.22 -18.46
C PHE A 29 -6.57 9.07 -18.82
N ILE A 30 -5.70 8.82 -17.84
CA ILE A 30 -4.25 8.66 -18.05
C ILE A 30 -3.98 7.52 -19.03
N THR A 31 -4.54 6.33 -18.79
CA THR A 31 -4.36 5.16 -19.66
C THR A 31 -4.87 5.45 -21.08
N THR A 32 -6.07 6.00 -21.22
CA THR A 32 -6.65 6.36 -22.52
C THR A 32 -5.80 7.36 -23.31
N GLU A 33 -5.33 8.43 -22.67
CA GLU A 33 -4.56 9.48 -23.35
C GLU A 33 -3.12 9.07 -23.66
N ALA A 34 -2.50 8.26 -22.81
CA ALA A 34 -1.17 7.70 -23.03
C ALA A 34 -1.18 6.71 -24.20
N HIS A 35 -2.15 5.78 -24.23
CA HIS A 35 -2.25 4.77 -25.28
C HIS A 35 -2.55 5.36 -26.66
N LYS A 36 -3.32 6.46 -26.75
CA LYS A 36 -3.48 7.23 -28.01
C LYS A 36 -2.15 7.73 -28.60
N ARG A 37 -1.11 7.79 -27.78
CA ARG A 37 0.23 8.30 -28.12
C ARG A 37 1.29 7.19 -28.07
N ASN A 38 0.89 5.93 -27.95
CA ASN A 38 1.79 4.77 -27.81
C ASN A 38 2.75 4.90 -26.61
N ILE A 39 2.26 5.43 -25.48
CA ILE A 39 3.01 5.53 -24.22
C ILE A 39 2.46 4.48 -23.26
N GLU A 40 3.34 3.61 -22.76
CA GLU A 40 3.00 2.64 -21.71
C GLU A 40 2.78 3.34 -20.37
N VAL A 41 1.82 2.85 -19.59
CA VAL A 41 1.44 3.34 -18.28
C VAL A 41 1.70 2.28 -17.23
N HIS A 42 2.69 2.54 -16.39
CA HIS A 42 2.97 1.70 -15.22
C HIS A 42 2.31 2.33 -13.99
N ALA A 43 1.38 1.61 -13.35
CA ALA A 43 0.76 2.06 -12.11
C ALA A 43 1.73 1.86 -10.94
N TRP A 44 2.24 2.99 -10.42
CA TRP A 44 3.14 2.99 -9.27
C TRP A 44 2.37 2.99 -7.95
N LEU A 45 2.70 2.03 -7.08
CA LEU A 45 2.12 1.84 -5.75
C LEU A 45 3.18 1.97 -4.66
N ASN A 46 2.82 2.65 -3.56
CA ASN A 46 3.57 2.62 -2.31
C ASN A 46 2.85 1.66 -1.34
N PRO A 47 3.44 0.51 -0.98
CA PRO A 47 2.69 -0.58 -0.35
C PRO A 47 2.29 -0.31 1.11
N TYR A 48 3.18 0.29 1.91
CA TYR A 48 3.03 0.28 3.36
C TYR A 48 2.84 1.66 3.99
N ARG A 49 3.12 2.76 3.27
CA ARG A 49 2.94 4.10 3.83
C ARG A 49 1.46 4.45 3.92
N ALA A 50 0.95 4.51 5.15
CA ALA A 50 -0.45 4.83 5.43
C ALA A 50 -0.70 6.32 5.72
N ARG A 51 0.32 7.08 6.17
CA ARG A 51 0.19 8.53 6.37
C ARG A 51 1.55 9.23 6.32
N MET A 52 1.60 10.36 5.62
CA MET A 52 2.78 11.25 5.55
C MET A 52 3.05 11.96 6.88
N SER A 53 4.29 12.40 7.08
CA SER A 53 4.78 13.03 8.31
C SER A 53 4.12 14.35 8.68
N ASP A 54 3.63 15.10 7.69
CA ASP A 54 3.05 16.44 7.78
C ASP A 54 1.52 16.44 7.56
N ALA A 55 0.91 15.25 7.55
CA ALA A 55 -0.51 15.09 7.29
C ALA A 55 -1.38 15.69 8.42
N THR A 56 -2.03 16.81 8.11
CA THR A 56 -3.05 17.45 8.97
C THR A 56 -4.46 16.90 8.75
N TYR A 57 -4.64 15.99 7.78
CA TYR A 57 -5.93 15.42 7.44
C TYR A 57 -6.28 14.20 8.31
N THR A 58 -7.59 13.96 8.44
CA THR A 58 -8.11 12.72 9.04
C THR A 58 -8.18 11.62 7.97
N LEU A 59 -7.75 10.41 8.32
CA LEU A 59 -7.88 9.24 7.44
C LEU A 59 -9.36 8.93 7.20
N ALA A 60 -9.72 8.72 5.93
CA ALA A 60 -11.06 8.30 5.54
C ALA A 60 -11.45 6.97 6.22
N PRO A 61 -12.74 6.72 6.50
CA PRO A 61 -13.17 5.53 7.24
C PRO A 61 -12.78 4.20 6.59
N ASN A 62 -12.71 4.13 5.26
CA ASN A 62 -12.32 2.94 4.50
C ASN A 62 -10.80 2.80 4.29
N HIS A 63 -9.97 3.69 4.85
CA HIS A 63 -8.52 3.64 4.70
C HIS A 63 -7.91 2.38 5.37
N MET A 64 -6.86 1.81 4.77
CA MET A 64 -6.21 0.57 5.25
C MET A 64 -5.82 0.64 6.75
N ALA A 65 -5.21 1.73 7.21
CA ALA A 65 -4.87 1.92 8.62
C ALA A 65 -6.07 2.02 9.59
N LYS A 66 -7.27 2.37 9.08
CA LYS A 66 -8.52 2.32 9.86
C LYS A 66 -9.12 0.91 9.86
N ARG A 67 -8.94 0.17 8.76
CA ARG A 67 -9.38 -1.23 8.62
C ARG A 67 -8.53 -2.20 9.46
N PHE A 68 -7.23 -1.97 9.52
CA PHE A 68 -6.28 -2.82 10.25
C PHE A 68 -5.49 -2.03 11.30
N PRO A 69 -6.15 -1.44 12.31
CA PRO A 69 -5.49 -0.54 13.26
C PRO A 69 -4.42 -1.25 14.10
N LYS A 70 -4.52 -2.57 14.30
CA LYS A 70 -3.51 -3.39 15.00
C LYS A 70 -2.16 -3.48 14.29
N TYR A 71 -2.12 -3.16 12.99
CA TYR A 71 -0.94 -3.20 12.12
C TYR A 71 -0.54 -1.81 11.63
N ALA A 72 -1.18 -0.75 12.12
CA ALA A 72 -0.87 0.62 11.75
C ALA A 72 -0.04 1.26 12.86
N TYR A 73 1.24 1.54 12.57
CA TYR A 73 2.18 2.03 13.54
C TYR A 73 2.59 3.46 13.24
N THR A 74 2.55 4.32 14.26
CA THR A 74 3.29 5.58 14.21
C THR A 74 4.77 5.26 14.30
N TYR A 75 5.51 5.56 13.25
CA TYR A 75 6.96 5.40 13.21
C TYR A 75 7.56 6.69 12.69
N ASN A 76 8.44 7.31 13.49
CA ASN A 76 8.78 8.72 13.37
C ASN A 76 7.49 9.58 13.31
N LYS A 77 7.29 10.36 12.24
CA LYS A 77 6.10 11.18 12.02
C LYS A 77 5.05 10.51 11.10
N TYR A 78 5.37 9.35 10.53
CA TYR A 78 4.52 8.64 9.57
C TYR A 78 3.54 7.69 10.27
N ILE A 79 2.52 7.24 9.55
CA ILE A 79 1.87 5.96 9.84
C ILE A 79 2.35 4.95 8.80
N TRP A 80 2.89 3.83 9.27
CA TRP A 80 3.37 2.73 8.46
C TRP A 80 2.57 1.47 8.79
N MET A 81 2.18 0.72 7.77
CA MET A 81 1.56 -0.59 7.95
C MET A 81 2.64 -1.64 8.23
N ASP A 82 2.34 -2.63 9.07
CA ASP A 82 3.24 -3.74 9.38
C ASP A 82 3.43 -4.64 8.14
N PRO A 83 4.63 -4.69 7.53
CA PRO A 83 4.88 -5.54 6.37
C PRO A 83 4.76 -7.04 6.69
N GLY A 84 4.93 -7.44 7.96
CA GLY A 84 4.82 -8.84 8.39
C GLY A 84 3.40 -9.34 8.62
N ALA A 85 2.40 -8.47 8.52
CA ALA A 85 1.01 -8.83 8.70
C ALA A 85 0.40 -9.35 7.39
N ILE A 86 -0.02 -10.61 7.36
CA ILE A 86 -0.60 -11.23 6.16
C ILE A 86 -1.87 -10.50 5.69
N GLU A 87 -2.68 -9.95 6.60
CA GLU A 87 -3.87 -9.18 6.22
C GLU A 87 -3.52 -7.87 5.49
N VAL A 88 -2.37 -7.25 5.82
CA VAL A 88 -1.85 -6.07 5.10
C VAL A 88 -1.39 -6.47 3.71
N GLN A 89 -0.58 -7.53 3.60
CA GLN A 89 -0.09 -8.04 2.31
C GLN A 89 -1.24 -8.44 1.37
N GLN A 90 -2.26 -9.13 1.89
CA GLN A 90 -3.45 -9.51 1.13
C GLN A 90 -4.25 -8.30 0.67
N PHE A 91 -4.38 -7.26 1.51
CA PHE A 91 -5.07 -6.04 1.10
C PHE A 91 -4.33 -5.34 -0.06
N ILE A 92 -3.00 -5.22 0.01
CA ILE A 92 -2.19 -4.66 -1.07
C ILE A 92 -2.33 -5.48 -2.36
N CYS A 93 -2.33 -6.81 -2.27
CA CYS A 93 -2.58 -7.69 -3.41
C CYS A 93 -3.96 -7.46 -4.03
N ASN A 94 -5.01 -7.36 -3.20
CA ASN A 94 -6.37 -7.11 -3.69
C ASN A 94 -6.50 -5.73 -4.36
N VAL A 95 -5.82 -4.71 -3.85
CA VAL A 95 -5.74 -3.38 -4.49
C VAL A 95 -5.04 -3.48 -5.85
N THR A 96 -3.93 -4.22 -5.90
CA THR A 96 -3.18 -4.41 -7.15
C THR A 96 -4.02 -5.15 -8.19
N GLU A 97 -4.72 -6.21 -7.78
CA GLU A 97 -5.65 -6.99 -8.61
C GLU A 97 -6.85 -6.15 -9.11
N ASP A 98 -7.42 -5.30 -8.24
CA ASP A 98 -8.48 -4.35 -8.60
C ASP A 98 -8.02 -3.35 -9.67
N ILE A 99 -6.77 -2.91 -9.62
CA ILE A 99 -6.21 -2.00 -10.63
C ILE A 99 -6.04 -2.73 -11.97
N VAL A 100 -5.33 -3.86 -12.00
CA VAL A 100 -5.04 -4.56 -13.28
C VAL A 100 -6.29 -5.14 -13.93
N SER A 101 -7.32 -5.49 -13.15
CA SER A 101 -8.57 -6.04 -13.69
C SER A 101 -9.50 -4.99 -14.29
N ARG A 102 -9.35 -3.69 -13.94
CA ARG A 102 -10.27 -2.63 -14.35
C ARG A 102 -9.64 -1.54 -15.22
N TYR A 103 -8.32 -1.42 -15.21
CA TYR A 103 -7.60 -0.39 -15.96
C TYR A 103 -6.60 -1.02 -16.92
N ALA A 104 -6.49 -0.44 -18.12
CA ALA A 104 -5.50 -0.81 -19.12
C ALA A 104 -4.12 -0.25 -18.74
N VAL A 105 -3.55 -0.72 -17.64
CA VAL A 105 -2.16 -0.43 -17.25
C VAL A 105 -1.26 -1.49 -17.85
N ASP A 106 -0.05 -1.09 -18.23
CA ASP A 106 0.92 -1.98 -18.89
C ASP A 106 1.84 -2.68 -17.86
N SER A 107 1.94 -2.13 -16.64
CA SER A 107 2.65 -2.75 -15.53
C SER A 107 2.20 -2.22 -14.17
N ILE A 108 2.51 -2.97 -13.13
CA ILE A 108 2.59 -2.47 -11.76
C ILE A 108 4.05 -2.12 -11.45
N HIS A 109 4.26 -1.03 -10.71
CA HIS A 109 5.57 -0.59 -10.27
C HIS A 109 5.55 -0.34 -8.75
N MET A 110 6.59 -0.74 -8.05
CA MET A 110 6.82 -0.39 -6.65
C MET A 110 8.16 0.32 -6.53
N ASP A 111 8.17 1.37 -5.73
CA ASP A 111 9.39 2.13 -5.42
C ASP A 111 10.22 1.40 -4.33
N ASP A 112 11.09 2.15 -3.66
CA ASP A 112 12.06 1.65 -2.68
C ASP A 112 11.51 1.59 -1.24
N TYR A 113 10.24 1.95 -0.99
CA TYR A 113 9.69 2.03 0.37
C TYR A 113 9.04 0.73 0.84
N PHE A 114 9.84 -0.14 1.45
CA PHE A 114 9.39 -1.37 2.14
C PHE A 114 9.22 -1.14 3.66
N TYR A 115 10.02 -1.79 4.51
CA TYR A 115 10.19 -1.35 5.90
C TYR A 115 10.70 0.10 5.94
N PRO A 116 10.25 0.93 6.89
CA PRO A 116 10.68 2.31 6.96
C PRO A 116 12.18 2.39 7.28
N TYR A 117 12.85 3.40 6.69
CA TYR A 117 14.21 3.73 7.10
C TYR A 117 14.26 4.01 8.60
N SER A 118 15.23 3.40 9.29
CA SER A 118 15.36 3.52 10.74
C SER A 118 15.55 4.97 11.16
N ASP A 119 14.78 5.42 12.14
CA ASP A 119 14.99 6.70 12.83
C ASP A 119 15.84 6.56 14.11
N GLY A 120 16.49 5.40 14.27
CA GLY A 120 17.20 5.01 15.49
C GLY A 120 16.32 4.25 16.49
N THR A 121 15.02 4.12 16.25
CA THR A 121 14.10 3.33 17.08
C THR A 121 13.70 2.02 16.42
N GLU A 122 13.33 1.04 17.25
CA GLU A 122 12.90 -0.27 16.76
C GLU A 122 11.49 -0.20 16.14
N PHE A 123 11.34 -0.72 14.91
CA PHE A 123 10.03 -0.81 14.28
C PHE A 123 9.10 -1.75 15.11
N PRO A 124 7.87 -1.34 15.45
CA PRO A 124 7.05 -1.98 16.48
C PRO A 124 6.29 -3.24 16.02
N ASP A 125 6.93 -4.09 15.22
CA ASP A 125 6.40 -5.37 14.70
C ASP A 125 6.63 -6.57 15.64
N ALA A 126 7.06 -6.34 16.88
CA ALA A 126 7.43 -7.41 17.81
C ALA A 126 6.29 -8.41 18.07
N LYS A 127 5.04 -7.92 18.07
CA LYS A 127 3.85 -8.77 18.23
C LYS A 127 3.67 -9.70 17.04
N THR A 128 3.82 -9.18 15.83
CA THR A 128 3.69 -9.92 14.57
C THR A 128 4.82 -10.94 14.43
N TYR A 129 6.06 -10.55 14.77
CA TYR A 129 7.19 -11.47 14.81
C TYR A 129 6.99 -12.60 15.83
N LYS A 130 6.48 -12.29 17.03
CA LYS A 130 6.16 -13.32 18.05
C LYS A 130 5.11 -14.31 17.54
N ALA A 131 4.07 -13.82 16.85
CA ALA A 131 3.06 -14.69 16.25
C ALA A 131 3.67 -15.62 15.18
N TYR A 132 4.56 -15.11 14.33
CA TYR A 132 5.33 -15.92 13.37
C TYR A 132 6.17 -17.01 14.05
N GLN A 133 6.84 -16.67 15.16
CA GLN A 133 7.60 -17.66 15.92
C GLN A 133 6.71 -18.74 16.54
N GLN A 134 5.53 -18.36 17.04
CA GLN A 134 4.54 -19.29 17.62
C GLN A 134 3.99 -20.29 16.61
N THR A 135 3.94 -19.95 15.32
CA THR A 135 3.55 -20.87 14.24
C THR A 135 4.73 -21.69 13.69
N GLY A 136 5.88 -21.67 14.35
CA GLY A 136 7.05 -22.48 14.00
C GLY A 136 8.10 -21.75 13.15
N GLY A 137 7.94 -20.44 12.94
CA GLY A 137 8.90 -19.59 12.25
C GLY A 137 10.32 -19.68 12.82
N LYS A 138 11.32 -19.81 11.95
CA LYS A 138 12.73 -20.06 12.32
C LYS A 138 13.68 -18.93 11.94
N LEU A 139 13.25 -18.01 11.07
CA LEU A 139 14.08 -16.89 10.65
C LEU A 139 14.35 -15.97 11.83
N ASN A 140 15.57 -15.46 11.94
CA ASN A 140 15.82 -14.33 12.84
C ASN A 140 15.04 -13.11 12.36
N LYS A 141 14.88 -12.11 13.21
CA LYS A 141 14.01 -10.95 12.94
C LYS A 141 14.37 -10.24 11.63
N SER A 142 15.66 -10.10 11.32
CA SER A 142 16.11 -9.39 10.11
C SER A 142 15.79 -10.18 8.83
N ASP A 143 16.01 -11.49 8.84
CA ASP A 143 15.66 -12.37 7.71
C ASP A 143 14.14 -12.49 7.57
N TRP A 144 13.41 -12.52 8.68
CA TRP A 144 11.96 -12.52 8.68
C TRP A 144 11.40 -11.26 8.02
N ARG A 145 11.91 -10.06 8.37
CA ARG A 145 11.52 -8.81 7.73
C ARG A 145 11.75 -8.84 6.22
N ARG A 146 12.95 -9.25 5.77
CA ARG A 146 13.25 -9.43 4.33
C ARG A 146 12.30 -10.41 3.66
N SER A 147 11.98 -11.52 4.33
CA SER A 147 11.06 -12.52 3.78
C SER A 147 9.64 -11.98 3.60
N ASN A 148 9.19 -11.05 4.45
CA ASN A 148 7.86 -10.45 4.33
C ASN A 148 7.74 -9.62 3.04
N ASP A 149 8.78 -8.85 2.70
CA ASP A 149 8.81 -8.06 1.47
C ASP A 149 8.89 -8.98 0.23
N ASN A 150 9.75 -10.01 0.28
CA ASN A 150 9.84 -11.02 -0.78
C ASN A 150 8.49 -11.70 -1.02
N ASN A 151 7.77 -12.05 0.05
CA ASN A 151 6.46 -12.68 -0.02
C ASN A 151 5.43 -11.75 -0.67
N LEU A 152 5.41 -10.46 -0.33
CA LEU A 152 4.51 -9.50 -0.99
C LEU A 152 4.76 -9.45 -2.50
N ILE A 153 6.02 -9.31 -2.93
CA ILE A 153 6.37 -9.24 -4.35
C ILE A 153 5.99 -10.54 -5.07
N GLN A 154 6.28 -11.70 -4.46
CA GLN A 154 5.89 -12.99 -5.00
C GLN A 154 4.37 -13.14 -5.12
N MET A 155 3.61 -12.71 -4.10
CA MET A 155 2.15 -12.78 -4.10
C MET A 155 1.55 -11.90 -5.19
N ILE A 156 2.06 -10.69 -5.36
CA ILE A 156 1.62 -9.79 -6.45
C ILE A 156 1.93 -10.44 -7.81
N TYR A 157 3.17 -10.87 -8.03
CA TYR A 157 3.59 -11.49 -9.29
C TYR A 157 2.78 -12.75 -9.65
N THR A 158 2.35 -13.52 -8.65
CA THR A 158 1.57 -14.74 -8.89
C THR A 158 0.09 -14.47 -9.19
N ARG A 159 -0.42 -13.29 -8.81
CA ARG A 159 -1.83 -12.93 -8.95
C ARG A 159 -2.16 -12.14 -10.22
N ILE A 160 -1.19 -11.45 -10.79
CA ILE A 160 -1.33 -10.63 -12.01
C ILE A 160 -0.75 -11.36 -13.22
#